data_AF-A0A354PJA5-F1
#
_entry.id   AF-A0A354PJA5-F1
#
_cell.length_a   1.000
_cell.length_b   1.000
_cell.length_c   1.000
_cell.angle_alpha   90.00
_cell.angle_beta   90.00
_cell.angle_gamma   90.00
#
_symmetry.space_group_name_H-M   'P 1'
#
loop_
_entity.id
_entity.type
_entity.pdbx_description
1 polymer ?
#
loop_
_entity_poly.entity_id
_entity_poly.type
_entity_poly.pdbx_seq_one_letter_code
_entity_poly.pdbx_strand_id
1 'polypeptide(L)'
;MTWALCFNCGEVKFGAICPCPKCEVASTGDMNLDIAFSDHNMTKATLENFGKVVETIQSSSSDKELCFWTFIRYISTNHPSILGVELKPELATKCDSLLSQIELPAVAMVPSKSKILKEQKAKSQRRWWQFWRKGTDGDGRDSVLN
;
A
#
# COMPACT_ATOMS: atom_id res chain seq x y z
N MET A 1 3.87 -18.32 -1.50
CA MET A 1 2.40 -18.35 -1.37
C MET A 1 1.99 -17.04 -0.75
N THR A 2 1.02 -16.33 -1.33
CA THR A 2 0.72 -14.94 -0.99
C THR A 2 -0.75 -14.76 -0.68
N TRP A 3 -1.06 -14.19 0.48
CA TRP A 3 -2.41 -13.73 0.84
C TRP A 3 -2.65 -12.32 0.32
N ALA A 4 -3.85 -12.04 -0.17
CA ALA A 4 -4.23 -10.73 -0.70
C ALA A 4 -5.66 -10.36 -0.36
N LEU A 5 -5.93 -9.06 -0.27
CA LEU A 5 -7.26 -8.50 -0.02
C LEU A 5 -8.09 -8.51 -1.31
N CYS A 6 -9.37 -8.88 -1.21
CA CYS A 6 -10.35 -8.64 -2.27
C CYS A 6 -11.02 -7.28 -2.07
N PHE A 7 -10.82 -6.33 -3.00
CA PHE A 7 -11.43 -4.99 -2.90
C PHE A 7 -12.95 -4.97 -3.11
N ASN A 8 -13.53 -6.05 -3.65
CA ASN A 8 -14.97 -6.12 -3.88
C ASN A 8 -15.77 -6.60 -2.66
N CYS A 9 -15.21 -7.50 -1.84
CA CYS A 9 -15.96 -8.10 -0.72
C CYS A 9 -15.19 -8.17 0.60
N GLY A 10 -13.94 -7.72 0.65
CA GLY A 10 -13.13 -7.71 1.87
C GLY A 10 -12.49 -9.05 2.24
N GLU A 11 -12.80 -10.14 1.53
CA GLU A 11 -12.22 -11.46 1.83
C GLU A 11 -10.70 -11.48 1.60
N VAL A 12 -9.96 -12.13 2.50
CA VAL A 12 -8.53 -12.38 2.30
C VAL A 12 -8.36 -13.70 1.55
N LYS A 13 -7.93 -13.60 0.29
CA LYS A 13 -7.81 -14.72 -0.65
C LYS A 13 -6.37 -15.13 -0.89
N PHE A 14 -6.20 -16.33 -1.44
CA PHE A 14 -4.92 -16.81 -1.93
C PHE A 14 -4.64 -16.24 -3.32
N GLY A 15 -3.49 -15.57 -3.48
CA GLY A 15 -3.05 -14.94 -4.72
C GLY A 15 -3.71 -13.59 -4.99
N ALA A 16 -2.90 -12.57 -5.26
CA ALA A 16 -3.37 -11.22 -5.60
C ALA A 16 -4.15 -11.18 -6.93
N ILE A 17 -3.71 -11.99 -7.91
CA ILE A 17 -4.24 -11.98 -9.29
C ILE A 17 -5.36 -13.03 -9.50
N CYS A 18 -5.50 -13.99 -8.57
CA CYS A 18 -6.53 -15.03 -8.67
C CYS A 18 -7.93 -14.44 -8.38
N PRO A 19 -9.00 -14.93 -9.04
CA PRO A 19 -10.36 -14.57 -8.68
C PRO A 19 -10.66 -14.83 -7.21
N CYS A 20 -11.52 -14.01 -6.61
CA CYS A 20 -11.94 -14.20 -5.22
C CYS A 20 -12.83 -15.45 -5.09
N PRO A 21 -12.56 -16.39 -4.16
CA PRO A 21 -13.39 -17.58 -3.99
C PRO A 21 -14.79 -17.28 -3.42
N LYS A 22 -14.99 -16.09 -2.80
CA LYS A 22 -16.27 -15.69 -2.19
C LYS A 22 -17.19 -14.97 -3.18
N CYS A 23 -16.64 -14.09 -4.01
CA CYS A 23 -17.43 -13.24 -4.91
C CYS A 23 -17.09 -13.39 -6.39
N GLU A 24 -16.13 -14.25 -6.74
CA GLU A 24 -15.69 -14.61 -8.10
C GLU A 24 -15.16 -13.46 -8.97
N VAL A 25 -15.16 -12.23 -8.45
CA VAL A 25 -14.57 -11.06 -9.10
C VAL A 25 -13.06 -11.24 -9.25
N ALA A 26 -12.57 -10.91 -10.45
CA ALA A 26 -11.16 -10.90 -10.80
C ALA A 26 -10.39 -9.80 -10.05
N SER A 27 -9.07 -9.78 -10.18
CA SER A 27 -8.27 -8.68 -9.64
C SER A 27 -8.51 -7.39 -10.43
N THR A 28 -7.95 -6.26 -9.97
CA THR A 28 -8.23 -4.94 -10.57
C THR A 28 -7.64 -4.78 -11.97
N GLY A 29 -6.69 -5.64 -12.34
CA GLY A 29 -5.89 -5.51 -13.55
C GLY A 29 -4.68 -4.58 -13.38
N ASP A 30 -4.62 -3.81 -12.30
CA ASP A 30 -3.42 -3.09 -11.89
C ASP A 30 -2.62 -3.95 -10.91
N MET A 31 -1.56 -4.57 -11.42
CA MET A 31 -0.71 -5.47 -10.64
C MET A 31 -0.05 -4.76 -9.44
N ASN A 32 0.27 -3.46 -9.54
CA ASN A 32 0.86 -2.74 -8.42
C ASN A 32 -0.16 -2.57 -7.29
N LEU A 33 -1.41 -2.25 -7.64
CA LEU A 33 -2.49 -2.14 -6.67
C LEU A 33 -2.83 -3.50 -6.05
N ASP A 34 -2.92 -4.55 -6.86
CA ASP A 34 -3.22 -5.91 -6.40
C ASP A 34 -2.13 -6.43 -5.45
N ILE A 35 -0.85 -6.12 -5.70
CA ILE A 35 0.27 -6.49 -4.83
C ILE A 35 0.37 -5.58 -3.59
N ALA A 36 -0.03 -4.32 -3.69
CA ALA A 36 0.03 -3.36 -2.57
C ALA A 36 -0.70 -3.91 -1.34
N PHE A 37 -1.84 -4.56 -1.54
CA PHE A 37 -2.65 -5.18 -0.49
C PHE A 37 -2.48 -6.70 -0.44
N SER A 38 -1.22 -7.12 -0.32
CA SER A 38 -0.85 -8.51 -0.11
C SER A 38 0.13 -8.68 1.06
N ASP A 39 0.34 -9.93 1.46
CA ASP A 39 1.27 -10.30 2.52
C ASP A 39 2.75 -10.05 2.18
N HIS A 40 3.03 -9.65 0.93
CA HIS A 40 4.31 -9.06 0.57
C HIS A 40 4.58 -7.75 1.31
N ASN A 41 3.55 -6.94 1.55
CA ASN A 41 3.69 -5.59 2.07
C ASN A 41 3.23 -5.45 3.53
N MET A 42 2.23 -6.23 3.95
CA MET A 42 1.63 -6.15 5.28
C MET A 42 1.34 -7.54 5.85
N THR A 43 0.92 -7.63 7.11
CA THR A 43 0.56 -8.94 7.69
C THR A 43 -0.83 -9.39 7.25
N LYS A 44 -1.12 -10.70 7.33
CA LYS A 44 -2.47 -11.23 7.10
C LYS A 44 -3.51 -10.58 8.01
N ALA A 45 -3.19 -10.36 9.29
CA ALA A 45 -4.08 -9.68 10.23
C ALA A 45 -4.39 -8.24 9.79
N THR A 46 -3.41 -7.52 9.22
CA THR A 46 -3.64 -6.20 8.62
C THR A 46 -4.57 -6.29 7.41
N LEU A 47 -4.39 -7.29 6.53
CA LEU A 47 -5.30 -7.53 5.39
C LEU A 47 -6.73 -7.81 5.87
N GLU A 48 -6.91 -8.64 6.90
CA GLU A 48 -8.22 -8.95 7.47
C GLU A 48 -8.90 -7.70 8.05
N ASN A 49 -8.14 -6.80 8.68
CA ASN A 49 -8.68 -5.54 9.17
C ASN A 49 -9.10 -4.59 8.04
N PHE A 50 -8.35 -4.52 6.94
CA PHE A 50 -8.82 -3.82 5.74
C PHE A 50 -10.02 -4.51 5.10
N GLY A 51 -10.11 -5.83 5.19
CA GLY A 51 -11.28 -6.60 4.78
C GLY A 51 -12.56 -6.09 5.44
N LYS A 52 -12.51 -5.87 6.75
CA LYS A 52 -13.64 -5.28 7.51
C LYS A 52 -14.01 -3.87 7.02
N VAL A 53 -13.02 -3.03 6.71
CA VAL A 53 -13.27 -1.71 6.11
C VAL A 53 -14.03 -1.85 4.79
N VAL A 54 -13.59 -2.75 3.91
CA VAL A 54 -14.26 -3.01 2.63
C VAL A 54 -15.69 -3.52 2.86
N GLU A 55 -15.89 -4.46 3.78
CA GLU A 55 -17.23 -4.98 4.11
C GLU A 55 -18.16 -3.87 4.63
N THR A 56 -17.67 -2.98 5.51
CA THR A 56 -18.44 -1.84 6.01
C THR A 56 -18.85 -0.89 4.87
N ILE A 57 -17.91 -0.54 3.98
CA ILE A 57 -18.19 0.34 2.83
C ILE A 57 -19.19 -0.34 1.87
N GLN A 58 -18.99 -1.62 1.57
CA GLN A 58 -19.88 -2.38 0.68
C GLN A 58 -21.29 -2.57 1.25
N SER A 59 -21.47 -2.44 2.57
CA SER A 59 -22.77 -2.53 3.23
C SER A 59 -23.54 -1.21 3.22
N SER A 60 -22.86 -0.08 2.97
CA SER A 60 -23.49 1.25 2.98
C SER A 60 -23.95 1.73 1.60
N SER A 61 -23.49 1.11 0.52
CA SER A 61 -23.88 1.46 -0.85
C SER A 61 -23.95 0.24 -1.76
N SER A 62 -24.90 0.24 -2.69
CA SER A 62 -25.04 -0.76 -3.74
C SER A 62 -24.14 -0.49 -4.96
N ASP A 63 -23.62 0.74 -5.09
CA ASP A 63 -22.72 1.12 -6.17
C ASP A 63 -21.30 0.59 -5.91
N LYS A 64 -20.95 -0.50 -6.61
CA LYS A 64 -19.67 -1.19 -6.45
C LYS A 64 -18.47 -0.33 -6.84
N GLU A 65 -18.63 0.52 -7.86
CA GLU A 65 -17.55 1.41 -8.30
C GLU A 65 -17.31 2.50 -7.27
N LEU A 66 -18.38 3.11 -6.74
CA LEU A 66 -18.26 4.07 -5.65
C LEU A 66 -17.65 3.45 -4.39
N CYS A 67 -18.05 2.23 -4.02
CA CYS A 67 -17.47 1.52 -2.88
C CYS A 67 -15.96 1.29 -3.07
N PHE A 68 -15.54 0.85 -4.26
CA PHE A 68 -14.14 0.67 -4.58
C PHE A 68 -13.36 1.99 -4.43
N TRP A 69 -13.81 3.06 -5.07
CA TRP A 69 -13.14 4.36 -4.99
C TRP A 69 -13.17 4.96 -3.59
N THR A 70 -14.23 4.68 -2.81
CA THR A 70 -14.31 5.10 -1.42
C THR A 70 -13.26 4.40 -0.56
N PHE A 71 -13.01 3.11 -0.79
CA PHE A 71 -11.92 2.40 -0.15
C PHE A 71 -10.55 2.98 -0.56
N ILE A 72 -10.33 3.25 -1.84
CA ILE A 72 -9.08 3.89 -2.32
C ILE A 72 -8.88 5.27 -1.69
N ARG A 73 -9.94 6.08 -1.60
CA ARG A 73 -9.93 7.38 -0.92
C ARG A 73 -9.58 7.23 0.56
N TYR A 74 -10.21 6.28 1.27
CA TYR A 74 -9.90 6.00 2.67
C TYR A 74 -8.42 5.68 2.87
N ILE A 75 -7.85 4.80 2.04
CA ILE A 75 -6.42 4.44 2.12
C ILE A 75 -5.54 5.65 1.83
N SER A 76 -5.83 6.42 0.78
CA SER A 76 -5.00 7.56 0.41
C SER A 76 -4.96 8.63 1.50
N THR A 77 -6.04 8.79 2.27
CA THR A 77 -6.11 9.77 3.37
C THR A 77 -5.50 9.24 4.67
N ASN A 78 -5.78 7.99 5.05
CA ASN A 78 -5.38 7.44 6.36
C ASN A 78 -4.03 6.71 6.34
N HIS A 79 -3.65 6.18 5.17
CA HIS A 79 -2.43 5.40 4.97
C HIS A 79 -1.70 5.80 3.67
N PRO A 80 -1.31 7.08 3.50
CA PRO A 80 -0.70 7.59 2.27
C PRO A 80 0.63 6.91 1.89
N SER A 81 1.27 6.21 2.83
CA SER A 81 2.49 5.44 2.58
C SER A 81 2.27 4.13 1.80
N ILE A 82 1.01 3.68 1.67
CA ILE A 82 0.63 2.51 0.88
C ILE A 82 0.34 2.94 -0.56
N LEU A 83 -0.55 3.93 -0.69
CA LEU A 83 -1.07 4.39 -1.96
C LEU A 83 -1.44 5.87 -1.84
N GLY A 84 -0.94 6.71 -2.75
CA GLY A 84 -1.35 8.10 -2.88
C GLY A 84 -2.10 8.28 -4.20
N VAL A 85 -3.41 8.52 -4.14
CA VAL A 85 -4.24 8.76 -5.34
C VAL A 85 -4.90 10.12 -5.23
N GLU A 86 -4.78 10.90 -6.30
CA GLU A 86 -5.55 12.12 -6.46
C GLU A 86 -6.81 11.82 -7.29
N LEU A 87 -7.98 11.90 -6.64
CA LEU A 87 -9.27 11.68 -7.29
C LEU A 87 -9.80 12.99 -7.87
N LYS A 88 -10.61 12.89 -8.93
CA LYS A 88 -11.37 14.04 -9.44
C LYS A 88 -12.24 14.63 -8.31
N PRO A 89 -12.35 15.97 -8.20
CA PRO A 89 -13.06 16.60 -7.08
C PRO A 89 -14.47 16.07 -6.84
N GLU A 90 -15.24 15.88 -7.91
CA GLU A 90 -16.62 15.36 -7.81
C GLU A 90 -16.70 13.96 -7.20
N LEU A 91 -15.77 13.07 -7.56
CA LEU A 91 -15.72 11.71 -7.04
C LEU A 91 -15.21 11.71 -5.59
N ALA A 92 -14.22 12.56 -5.27
CA ALA A 92 -13.73 12.74 -3.91
C ALA A 92 -14.85 13.18 -2.97
N THR A 93 -15.68 14.16 -3.36
CA THR A 93 -16.82 14.62 -2.54
C THR A 93 -17.84 13.51 -2.30
N LYS A 94 -18.13 12.68 -3.31
CA LYS A 94 -19.02 11.51 -3.14
C LYS A 94 -18.45 10.49 -2.16
N CYS A 95 -17.17 10.17 -2.28
CA CYS A 95 -16.48 9.25 -1.37
C CYS A 95 -16.46 9.79 0.06
N ASP A 96 -16.10 11.07 0.23
CA ASP A 96 -16.02 11.72 1.54
C ASP A 96 -17.41 11.80 2.21
N SER A 97 -18.46 11.98 1.42
CA SER A 97 -19.85 11.95 1.88
C SER A 97 -20.30 10.56 2.33
N LEU A 98 -19.84 9.48 1.68
CA LEU A 98 -20.09 8.11 2.13
C LEU A 98 -19.30 7.79 3.41
N LEU A 99 -18.04 8.21 3.47
CA LEU A 99 -17.15 7.99 4.62
C LEU A 99 -17.66 8.69 5.89
N SER A 100 -18.30 9.85 5.78
CA SER A 100 -18.85 10.55 6.94
C SER A 100 -20.11 9.90 7.53
N GLN A 101 -20.76 9.00 6.78
CA GLN A 101 -21.99 8.31 7.19
C GLN A 101 -21.72 6.93 7.82
N ILE A 102 -20.49 6.44 7.76
CA ILE A 102 -20.12 5.09 8.22
C ILE A 102 -19.08 5.15 9.33
N GLU A 103 -19.22 4.27 10.31
CA GLU A 103 -18.20 4.08 11.34
C GLU A 103 -17.22 2.99 10.88
N LEU A 104 -15.98 3.40 10.58
CA LEU A 104 -14.95 2.49 10.08
C LEU A 104 -14.11 1.88 11.21
N PRO A 105 -13.74 0.60 11.11
CA PRO A 105 -12.83 0.00 12.07
C PRO A 105 -11.44 0.64 11.97
N ALA A 106 -10.79 0.82 13.12
CA ALA A 106 -9.41 1.30 13.17
C ALA A 106 -8.45 0.23 12.62
N VAL A 107 -7.61 0.61 11.65
CA VAL A 107 -6.61 -0.30 11.07
C VAL A 107 -5.20 0.13 11.48
N ALA A 108 -4.55 -0.71 12.29
CA ALA A 108 -3.13 -0.55 12.61
C ALA A 108 -2.26 -1.24 11.56
N MET A 109 -1.41 -0.47 10.88
CA MET A 109 -0.51 -0.98 9.86
C MET A 109 0.69 -1.72 10.45
N VAL A 110 0.79 -3.02 10.17
CA VAL A 110 1.95 -3.84 10.52
C VAL A 110 2.64 -4.29 9.23
N PRO A 111 3.85 -3.79 8.93
CA PRO A 111 4.58 -4.19 7.72
C PRO A 111 5.02 -5.66 7.80
N SER A 112 5.15 -6.30 6.64
CA SER A 112 5.65 -7.68 6.57
C SER A 112 7.13 -7.77 7.00
N LYS A 113 7.54 -8.90 7.59
CA LYS A 113 8.95 -9.16 7.93
C LYS A 113 9.89 -8.99 6.72
N SER A 114 9.42 -9.41 5.55
CA SER A 114 10.15 -9.31 4.29
C SER A 114 10.39 -7.85 3.87
N LYS A 115 9.40 -6.97 4.07
CA LYS A 115 9.53 -5.54 3.78
C LYS A 115 10.52 -4.86 4.73
N ILE A 116 10.43 -5.16 6.02
CA ILE A 116 11.38 -4.67 7.05
C ILE A 116 12.82 -5.04 6.66
N LEU A 117 13.07 -6.30 6.29
CA LEU A 117 14.41 -6.76 5.92
C LEU A 117 14.94 -6.08 4.65
N LYS A 118 14.09 -5.85 3.65
CA LYS A 118 14.45 -5.12 2.41
C LYS A 118 14.83 -3.67 2.70
N GLU A 119 14.05 -2.98 3.54
CA GLU A 119 14.36 -1.60 3.94
C GLU A 119 15.67 -1.51 4.75
N GLN A 120 15.92 -2.46 5.65
CA GLN A 120 17.18 -2.54 6.38
C GLN A 120 18.39 -2.77 5.45
N LYS A 121 18.26 -3.69 4.49
CA LYS A 121 19.31 -3.93 3.47
C LYS A 121 19.56 -2.69 2.60
N ALA A 122 18.50 -2.01 2.13
CA ALA A 122 18.64 -0.81 1.34
C ALA A 122 19.33 0.33 2.11
N LYS A 123 19.02 0.51 3.40
CA LYS A 123 19.70 1.48 4.28
C LYS A 123 21.17 1.12 4.51
N SER A 124 21.47 -0.16 4.73
CA SER A 124 22.84 -0.67 4.89
C SER A 124 23.68 -0.43 3.63
N GLN A 125 23.15 -0.75 2.45
CA GLN A 125 23.82 -0.47 1.17
C GLN A 125 24.06 1.03 0.97
N ARG A 126 23.07 1.89 1.22
CA ARG A 126 23.24 3.35 1.11
C ARG A 126 24.35 3.89 2.04
N ARG A 127 24.43 3.39 3.28
CA ARG A 127 25.54 3.73 4.20
C ARG A 127 26.89 3.27 3.66
N TRP A 128 26.96 2.07 3.09
CA TRP A 128 28.18 1.53 2.50
C TRP A 128 28.64 2.38 1.30
N TRP A 129 27.74 2.72 0.37
CA TRP A 129 28.05 3.61 -0.75
C TRP A 129 28.52 5.01 -0.32
N GLN A 130 27.94 5.58 0.73
CA GLN A 130 28.39 6.87 1.29
C GLN A 130 29.79 6.81 1.92
N PHE A 131 30.17 5.67 2.50
CA PHE A 131 31.50 5.45 3.04
C PHE A 131 32.57 5.43 1.94
N TRP A 132 32.31 4.76 0.81
CA TRP A 132 33.24 4.71 -0.33
C TRP A 132 33.39 6.05 -1.06
N ARG A 133 32.34 6.87 -1.10
CA ARG A 133 32.39 8.20 -1.75
C ARG A 133 33.28 9.21 -1.02
N LYS A 134 33.62 8.94 0.24
CA LYS A 134 34.45 9.82 1.08
C LYS A 134 35.96 9.54 0.95
N GLY A 135 36.36 8.62 0.05
CA GLY A 135 37.74 8.17 -0.13
C GLY A 135 38.46 8.64 -1.40
N THR A 136 37.86 9.51 -2.22
CA THR A 136 38.46 9.96 -3.50
C THR A 136 38.98 11.40 -3.52
N ASP A 137 38.90 12.14 -2.41
CA ASP A 137 39.34 13.54 -2.34
C ASP A 137 40.72 13.67 -1.65
N GLY A 138 41.75 13.04 -2.21
CA GLY A 138 43.09 13.11 -1.66
C GLY A 138 44.21 12.64 -2.58
N ASP A 139 44.48 13.36 -3.67
CA ASP A 139 45.88 13.58 -4.12
C ASP A 139 45.94 14.87 -4.95
N GLY A 140 46.63 15.86 -4.42
CA GLY A 140 46.85 17.18 -5.00
C GLY A 140 48.19 17.71 -4.52
N ARG A 141 49.25 16.93 -4.79
CA ARG A 141 50.63 17.39 -4.74
C ARG A 141 50.82 18.48 -5.80
N ASP A 142 50.88 19.74 -5.38
CA ASP A 142 51.50 20.81 -6.17
C ASP A 142 52.84 21.20 -5.53
N SER A 143 53.88 20.63 -6.12
CA SER A 143 55.25 21.12 -6.12
C SER A 143 55.32 22.52 -6.74
N VAL A 144 55.76 23.52 -5.97
CA VAL A 144 56.31 24.76 -6.51
C VAL A 144 57.71 24.95 -5.92
N LEU A 145 58.69 24.74 -6.79
CA LEU A 145 60.08 25.16 -6.63
C LEU A 145 60.15 26.70 -6.63
N ASN A 146 60.88 27.26 -5.67
CA ASN A 146 61.72 28.44 -5.83
C ASN A 146 62.95 28.27 -4.94
#